data_AF-A0A5C5FRE3-F1
#
_entry.id   AF-A0A5C5FRE3-F1
#
_cell.length_a   1.000
_cell.length_b   1.000
_cell.length_c   1.000
_cell.angle_alpha   90.00
_cell.angle_beta   90.00
_cell.angle_gamma   90.00
#
_symmetry.space_group_name_H-M   'P 1'
#
loop_
_entity.id
_entity.type
_entity.pdbx_description
1 polymer ?
#
loop_
_entity_poly.entity_id
_entity_poly.type
_entity_poly.pdbx_seq_one_letter_code
_entity_poly.pdbx_strand_id
1 'polypeptide(L)'
;MSTLPATTPPPAPRPLPDDLVLLVIECCEEMDHYDRQDTLAKMCRVAKRYREAAERRLYRSVNLAGGTGLLGHDHDPSPLQTLVKQARLRVHVREVELLLDRRQVRRAGVAALLRNLPNVEALVVEIDTQPGVRALLAQPALRLLRLEADFSEDLAATIDAHPLVFANLERLDVGSICKPAAVRFSQPVPPVRSLRIQEVADVATFEGLCAALSTTLVSLRIPFFPAQERRPFHLGRFPKLERIEMDSSAMVASFQAQLEDIISTMRSMATLPSLAALELRGTLLVSATAREGSLLPEIIPASQEEVPSSLSEAILDAVPSQIRHLSLVGTCPRTDDVMAYLLGPRRPPKLETLGLGGDLDCTLGKVLRYYGGAVGGPYGALAATLERADIQVVSVDELADEW
;
A
#
# COMPACT_ATOMS: atom_id res chain seq x y z
N MET A 1 -52.04 8.24 -54.66
CA MET A 1 -51.45 7.14 -53.86
C MET A 1 -49.95 7.40 -53.78
N SER A 2 -49.49 7.97 -52.66
CA SER A 2 -48.07 8.30 -52.45
C SER A 2 -47.34 7.10 -51.87
N THR A 3 -46.30 6.65 -52.55
CA THR A 3 -45.32 5.65 -52.09
C THR A 3 -44.42 6.26 -51.03
N LEU A 4 -44.40 5.67 -49.82
CA LEU A 4 -43.45 5.99 -48.75
C LEU A 4 -42.04 5.54 -49.18
N PRO A 5 -40.98 6.31 -48.88
CA PRO A 5 -39.62 5.96 -49.23
C PRO A 5 -39.09 4.88 -48.27
N ALA A 6 -38.36 3.91 -48.83
CA ALA A 6 -37.65 2.89 -48.07
C ALA A 6 -36.59 3.53 -47.18
N THR A 7 -36.72 3.34 -45.86
CA THR A 7 -35.70 3.68 -44.88
C THR A 7 -34.50 2.75 -45.04
N THR A 8 -33.40 3.28 -45.57
CA THR A 8 -32.08 2.61 -45.55
C THR A 8 -31.63 2.39 -44.10
N PRO A 9 -31.16 1.19 -43.74
CA PRO A 9 -30.64 0.92 -42.40
C PRO A 9 -29.39 1.77 -42.12
N PRO A 10 -29.14 2.16 -40.85
CA PRO A 10 -27.97 2.92 -40.49
C PRO A 10 -26.68 2.16 -40.85
N PRO A 11 -25.61 2.85 -41.30
CA PRO A 11 -24.35 2.21 -41.63
C PRO A 11 -23.79 1.50 -40.40
N ALA A 12 -23.31 0.26 -40.58
CA ALA A 12 -22.69 -0.50 -39.53
C ALA A 12 -21.50 0.29 -38.95
N PRO A 13 -21.33 0.32 -37.62
CA PRO A 13 -20.21 1.03 -36.99
C PRO A 13 -18.90 0.48 -37.55
N ARG A 14 -18.00 1.38 -37.94
CA ARG A 14 -16.67 1.01 -38.42
C ARG A 14 -15.96 0.24 -37.29
N PRO A 15 -15.38 -0.94 -37.58
CA PRO A 15 -14.63 -1.67 -36.56
C PRO A 15 -13.44 -0.82 -36.12
N LEU A 16 -13.26 -0.71 -34.80
CA LEU A 16 -12.05 -0.11 -34.22
C LEU A 16 -10.83 -0.94 -34.65
N PRO A 17 -9.66 -0.29 -34.88
CA PRO A 17 -8.39 -0.99 -35.04
C PRO A 17 -8.13 -1.95 -33.87
N ASP A 18 -7.62 -3.13 -34.17
CA ASP A 18 -7.32 -4.16 -33.17
C ASP A 18 -6.43 -3.65 -32.04
N ASP A 19 -5.42 -2.85 -32.39
CA ASP A 19 -4.45 -2.30 -31.43
C ASP A 19 -5.13 -1.42 -30.38
N LEU A 20 -6.17 -0.66 -30.78
CA LEU A 20 -6.94 0.16 -29.83
C LEU A 20 -7.81 -0.70 -28.93
N VAL A 21 -8.40 -1.77 -29.45
CA VAL A 21 -9.21 -2.69 -28.63
C VAL A 21 -8.33 -3.44 -27.63
N LEU A 22 -7.12 -3.84 -28.04
CA LEU A 22 -6.14 -4.42 -27.13
C LEU A 22 -5.74 -3.42 -26.05
N LEU A 23 -5.42 -2.18 -26.41
CA LEU A 23 -5.07 -1.14 -25.44
C LEU A 23 -6.18 -0.89 -24.42
N VAL A 24 -7.45 -0.90 -24.84
CA VAL A 24 -8.59 -0.83 -23.90
C VAL A 24 -8.59 -2.01 -22.93
N ILE A 25 -8.30 -3.23 -23.41
CA ILE A 25 -8.18 -4.42 -22.54
C ILE A 25 -7.00 -4.28 -21.55
N GLU A 26 -5.93 -3.59 -21.94
CA GLU A 26 -4.79 -3.31 -21.06
C GLU A 26 -5.15 -2.28 -19.98
N CYS A 27 -5.82 -1.18 -20.36
CA CYS A 27 -6.29 -0.15 -19.44
C CYS A 27 -7.32 -0.66 -18.42
N CYS A 28 -7.98 -1.80 -18.66
CA CYS A 28 -8.84 -2.43 -17.65
C CYS A 28 -8.07 -2.80 -16.36
N GLU A 29 -6.73 -2.84 -16.37
CA GLU A 29 -5.94 -3.05 -15.15
C GLU A 29 -5.98 -1.86 -14.19
N GLU A 30 -6.29 -0.66 -14.67
CA GLU A 30 -6.39 0.57 -13.86
C GLU A 30 -7.78 0.74 -13.22
N MET A 31 -8.73 -0.14 -13.55
CA MET A 31 -10.09 -0.11 -13.01
C MET A 31 -10.17 -0.77 -11.64
N ASP A 32 -11.13 -0.32 -10.82
CA ASP A 32 -11.48 -0.97 -9.56
C ASP A 32 -11.73 -2.48 -9.76
N HIS A 33 -11.34 -3.28 -8.77
CA HIS A 33 -11.27 -4.75 -8.89
C HIS A 33 -12.57 -5.40 -9.38
N TYR A 34 -13.72 -4.94 -8.88
CA TYR A 34 -15.03 -5.46 -9.26
C TYR A 34 -15.40 -5.12 -10.71
N ASP A 35 -15.27 -3.84 -11.09
CA ASP A 35 -15.58 -3.37 -12.44
C ASP A 35 -14.63 -3.97 -13.49
N ARG A 36 -13.35 -4.15 -13.11
CA ARG A 36 -12.35 -4.85 -13.90
C ARG A 36 -12.77 -6.28 -14.21
N GLN A 37 -13.11 -7.07 -13.19
CA GLN A 37 -13.48 -8.49 -13.37
C GLN A 37 -14.70 -8.63 -14.27
N ASP A 38 -15.76 -7.87 -14.00
CA ASP A 38 -17.01 -7.88 -14.77
C ASP A 38 -16.79 -7.48 -16.22
N THR A 39 -16.02 -6.42 -16.45
CA THR A 39 -15.74 -5.89 -17.79
C THR A 39 -14.97 -6.92 -18.62
N LEU A 40 -13.89 -7.49 -18.06
CA LEU A 40 -13.08 -8.49 -18.75
C LEU A 40 -13.85 -9.79 -19.00
N ALA A 41 -14.70 -10.22 -18.06
CA ALA A 41 -15.58 -11.38 -18.23
C ALA A 41 -16.60 -11.17 -19.37
N LYS A 42 -17.22 -9.98 -19.44
CA LYS A 42 -18.10 -9.58 -20.55
C LYS A 42 -17.35 -9.57 -21.88
N MET A 43 -16.13 -9.03 -21.93
CA MET A 43 -15.31 -9.02 -23.14
C MET A 43 -14.99 -10.43 -23.64
N CYS A 44 -14.69 -11.37 -22.74
CA CYS A 44 -14.48 -12.78 -23.09
C CYS A 44 -15.69 -13.43 -23.79
N ARG A 45 -16.91 -12.98 -23.47
CA ARG A 45 -18.18 -13.49 -24.06
C ARG A 45 -18.50 -12.85 -25.40
N VAL A 46 -18.38 -11.52 -25.47
CA VAL A 46 -18.86 -10.72 -26.60
C VAL A 46 -17.86 -10.75 -27.75
N ALA A 47 -16.56 -10.70 -27.47
CA ALA A 47 -15.53 -10.52 -28.48
C ALA A 47 -14.64 -11.76 -28.64
N LYS A 48 -15.12 -12.78 -29.35
CA LYS A 48 -14.39 -14.04 -29.59
C LYS A 48 -12.96 -13.83 -30.12
N ARG A 49 -12.75 -12.78 -30.94
CA ARG A 49 -11.44 -12.41 -31.51
C ARG A 49 -10.42 -12.00 -30.46
N TYR A 50 -10.83 -11.31 -29.40
CA TYR A 50 -9.95 -10.80 -28.35
C TYR A 50 -10.04 -11.61 -27.05
N ARG A 51 -10.71 -12.77 -27.11
CA ARG A 51 -10.96 -13.62 -25.94
C ARG A 51 -9.67 -14.02 -25.23
N GLU A 52 -8.61 -14.38 -25.97
CA GLU A 52 -7.35 -14.79 -25.35
C GLU A 52 -6.68 -13.63 -24.58
N ALA A 53 -6.68 -12.42 -25.16
CA ALA A 53 -6.13 -11.23 -24.51
C ALA A 53 -6.93 -10.88 -23.25
N ALA A 54 -8.26 -10.93 -23.34
CA ALA A 54 -9.14 -10.69 -22.20
C ALA A 54 -9.00 -11.77 -21.11
N GLU A 55 -8.93 -13.07 -21.47
CA GLU A 55 -8.70 -14.16 -20.51
C GLU A 55 -7.34 -14.01 -19.81
N ARG A 56 -6.28 -13.65 -20.56
CA ARG A 56 -4.94 -13.43 -19.99
C ARG A 56 -4.95 -12.33 -18.94
N ARG A 57 -5.66 -11.23 -19.17
CA ARG A 57 -5.78 -10.12 -18.22
C ARG A 57 -6.72 -10.47 -17.06
N LEU A 58 -7.85 -11.11 -17.33
CA LEU A 58 -8.83 -11.54 -16.32
C LEU A 58 -8.18 -12.46 -15.27
N TYR A 59 -7.46 -13.49 -15.72
CA TYR A 59 -6.84 -14.48 -14.84
C TYR A 59 -5.42 -14.11 -14.39
N ARG A 60 -4.95 -12.88 -14.64
CA ARG A 60 -3.63 -12.42 -14.18
C ARG A 60 -3.55 -12.33 -12.66
N SER A 61 -4.56 -11.71 -12.05
CA SER A 61 -4.71 -11.56 -10.60
C SER A 61 -6.04 -12.20 -10.21
N VAL A 62 -5.98 -13.22 -9.34
CA VAL A 62 -7.13 -14.07 -9.01
C VAL A 62 -7.33 -14.16 -7.51
N ASN A 63 -8.58 -13.97 -7.11
CA ASN A 63 -9.06 -14.28 -5.78
C ASN A 63 -9.54 -15.75 -5.75
N LEU A 64 -8.82 -16.59 -5.01
CA LEU A 64 -9.17 -17.98 -4.77
C LEU A 64 -9.95 -18.08 -3.46
N ALA A 65 -11.19 -17.60 -3.47
CA ALA A 65 -12.13 -17.83 -2.37
C ALA A 65 -12.94 -19.11 -2.59
N GLY A 66 -13.12 -19.87 -1.51
CA GLY A 66 -14.04 -20.99 -1.54
C GLY A 66 -15.44 -20.46 -1.29
N GLY A 67 -16.21 -20.28 -2.38
CA GLY A 67 -17.51 -19.63 -2.39
C GLY A 67 -18.35 -19.89 -1.13
N THR A 68 -18.39 -18.89 -0.26
CA THR A 68 -19.37 -18.74 0.82
C THR A 68 -20.38 -17.71 0.34
N GLY A 69 -21.60 -18.18 0.06
CA GLY A 69 -22.67 -17.34 -0.47
C GLY A 69 -23.18 -16.32 0.53
N LEU A 70 -22.49 -15.18 0.67
CA LEU A 70 -23.01 -14.03 1.42
C LEU A 70 -23.16 -12.75 0.58
N LEU A 71 -22.65 -12.73 -0.65
CA LEU A 71 -23.05 -11.72 -1.64
C LEU A 71 -23.37 -12.46 -2.93
N GLY A 72 -24.63 -12.89 -3.04
CA GLY A 72 -25.18 -13.39 -4.28
C GLY A 72 -25.33 -12.22 -5.24
N HIS A 73 -24.39 -12.09 -6.18
CA HIS A 73 -24.71 -11.61 -7.51
C HIS A 73 -23.85 -12.35 -8.55
N ASP A 74 -24.57 -12.76 -9.59
CA ASP A 74 -24.16 -13.34 -10.86
C ASP A 74 -23.73 -14.80 -10.99
N HIS A 75 -24.35 -15.43 -12.00
CA HIS A 75 -24.29 -16.82 -12.44
C HIS A 75 -22.93 -17.24 -13.02
N ASP A 76 -21.87 -16.51 -12.68
CA ASP A 76 -20.57 -16.68 -13.29
C ASP A 76 -19.69 -17.63 -12.45
N PRO A 77 -19.05 -18.62 -13.09
CA PRO A 77 -18.23 -19.58 -12.36
C PRO A 77 -17.05 -18.84 -11.74
N SER A 78 -16.89 -18.97 -10.42
CA SER A 78 -15.80 -18.29 -9.69
C SER A 78 -14.43 -18.59 -10.32
N PRO A 79 -13.44 -17.67 -10.20
CA PRO A 79 -12.08 -17.90 -10.72
C PRO A 79 -11.51 -19.25 -10.30
N LEU A 80 -11.74 -19.65 -9.04
CA LEU A 80 -11.39 -20.97 -8.51
C LEU A 80 -12.01 -22.11 -9.34
N GLN A 81 -13.33 -22.10 -9.56
CA GLN A 81 -14.01 -23.16 -10.31
C GLN A 81 -13.52 -23.23 -11.77
N THR A 82 -13.29 -22.06 -12.37
CA THR A 82 -12.83 -21.98 -13.75
C THR A 82 -11.40 -22.51 -13.91
N LEU A 83 -10.48 -22.16 -13.02
CA LEU A 83 -9.09 -22.63 -13.04
C LEU A 83 -8.96 -24.13 -12.72
N VAL A 84 -9.85 -24.68 -11.89
CA VAL A 84 -9.94 -26.13 -11.68
C VAL A 84 -10.32 -26.84 -12.98
N LYS A 85 -11.33 -26.33 -13.71
CA LYS A 85 -11.84 -26.94 -14.95
C LYS A 85 -10.95 -26.69 -16.17
N GLN A 86 -10.35 -25.50 -16.29
CA GLN A 86 -9.61 -25.06 -17.47
C GLN A 86 -8.12 -24.90 -17.15
N ALA A 87 -7.36 -26.00 -17.24
CA ALA A 87 -5.94 -26.02 -16.91
C ALA A 87 -5.08 -25.05 -17.75
N ARG A 88 -5.49 -24.77 -18.99
CA ARG A 88 -4.78 -23.83 -19.89
C ARG A 88 -4.67 -22.41 -19.36
N LEU A 89 -5.58 -21.99 -18.47
CA LEU A 89 -5.60 -20.62 -17.93
C LEU A 89 -4.60 -20.42 -16.78
N ARG A 90 -4.13 -21.51 -16.17
CA ARG A 90 -3.24 -21.49 -15.00
C ARG A 90 -1.90 -20.82 -15.27
N VAL A 91 -1.45 -20.78 -16.52
CA VAL A 91 -0.21 -20.12 -16.94
C VAL A 91 -0.32 -18.60 -16.95
N HIS A 92 -1.53 -18.04 -16.93
CA HIS A 92 -1.73 -16.59 -16.90
C HIS A 92 -1.73 -16.03 -15.48
N VAL A 93 -1.90 -16.89 -14.46
CA VAL A 93 -1.96 -16.49 -13.06
C VAL A 93 -0.59 -16.04 -12.58
N ARG A 94 -0.50 -14.76 -12.19
CA ARG A 94 0.69 -14.11 -11.63
C ARG A 94 0.49 -13.68 -10.18
N GLU A 95 -0.72 -13.26 -9.82
CA GLU A 95 -1.05 -12.86 -8.46
C GLU A 95 -2.20 -13.73 -7.93
N VAL A 96 -2.03 -14.22 -6.70
CA VAL A 96 -3.01 -15.08 -6.03
C VAL A 96 -3.34 -14.50 -4.67
N GLU A 97 -4.62 -14.23 -4.46
CA GLU A 97 -5.18 -13.96 -3.14
C GLU A 97 -5.84 -15.24 -2.63
N LEU A 98 -5.32 -15.79 -1.52
CA LEU A 98 -5.80 -17.04 -0.94
C LEU A 98 -6.78 -16.75 0.20
N LEU A 99 -8.05 -17.11 -0.01
CA LEU A 99 -9.11 -17.09 1.01
C LEU A 99 -9.76 -18.48 1.12
N LEU A 100 -8.91 -19.51 1.23
CA LEU A 100 -9.33 -20.91 1.30
C LEU A 100 -9.17 -21.47 2.70
N ASP A 101 -10.26 -21.99 3.27
CA ASP A 101 -10.19 -22.73 4.51
C ASP A 101 -9.52 -24.12 4.33
N ARG A 102 -9.15 -24.77 5.44
CA ARG A 102 -8.49 -26.09 5.44
C ARG A 102 -9.29 -27.18 4.72
N ARG A 103 -10.62 -27.14 4.74
CA ARG A 103 -11.49 -28.14 4.08
C ARG A 103 -11.51 -27.91 2.57
N GLN A 104 -11.53 -26.66 2.15
CA GLN A 104 -11.53 -26.24 0.75
C GLN A 104 -10.21 -26.60 0.07
N VAL A 105 -9.07 -26.33 0.72
CA VAL A 105 -7.73 -26.73 0.22
C VAL A 105 -7.63 -28.24 0.00
N ARG A 106 -8.25 -29.05 0.86
CA ARG A 106 -8.22 -30.53 0.76
C ARG A 106 -9.04 -31.10 -0.39
N ARG A 107 -9.91 -30.31 -1.05
CA ARG A 107 -10.67 -30.78 -2.21
C ARG A 107 -9.68 -31.13 -3.33
N ALA A 108 -9.80 -32.33 -3.92
CA ALA A 108 -8.82 -32.86 -4.87
C ALA A 108 -8.52 -31.89 -6.04
N GLY A 109 -9.55 -31.25 -6.61
CA GLY A 109 -9.39 -30.27 -7.69
C GLY A 109 -8.64 -29.01 -7.25
N VAL A 110 -8.89 -28.51 -6.04
CA VAL A 110 -8.23 -27.33 -5.48
C VAL A 110 -6.78 -27.65 -5.12
N ALA A 111 -6.53 -28.79 -4.46
CA ALA A 111 -5.18 -29.24 -4.15
C ALA A 111 -4.34 -29.48 -5.43
N ALA A 112 -4.96 -29.94 -6.52
CA ALA A 112 -4.30 -30.11 -7.80
C ALA A 112 -4.05 -28.77 -8.52
N LEU A 113 -4.96 -27.80 -8.36
CA LEU A 113 -4.78 -26.44 -8.85
C LEU A 113 -3.58 -25.78 -8.15
N LEU A 114 -3.56 -25.76 -6.82
CA LEU A 114 -2.50 -25.09 -6.05
C LEU A 114 -1.11 -25.68 -6.32
N ARG A 115 -1.02 -26.97 -6.66
CA ARG A 115 0.23 -27.62 -7.07
C ARG A 115 0.66 -27.35 -8.52
N ASN A 116 -0.13 -26.59 -9.28
CA ASN A 116 0.08 -26.33 -10.70
C ASN A 116 -0.31 -24.90 -11.08
N LEU A 117 0.38 -23.94 -10.46
CA LEU A 117 0.33 -22.51 -10.76
C LEU A 117 1.78 -22.03 -10.94
N PRO A 118 2.34 -22.18 -12.17
CA PRO A 118 3.79 -22.09 -12.36
C PRO A 118 4.35 -20.66 -12.36
N ASN A 119 3.53 -19.65 -12.66
CA ASN A 119 3.97 -18.27 -12.92
C ASN A 119 3.57 -17.29 -11.81
N VAL A 120 3.24 -17.80 -10.61
CA VAL A 120 2.83 -16.92 -9.51
C VAL A 120 4.04 -16.16 -8.97
N GLU A 121 3.95 -14.84 -9.06
CA GLU A 121 4.95 -13.84 -8.67
C GLU A 121 4.50 -13.09 -7.40
N ALA A 122 3.19 -12.98 -7.15
CA ALA A 122 2.63 -12.30 -5.99
C ALA A 122 1.63 -13.18 -5.23
N LEU A 123 1.72 -13.17 -3.91
CA LEU A 123 0.85 -13.95 -3.04
C LEU A 123 0.30 -13.09 -1.90
N VAL A 124 -1.03 -13.04 -1.77
CA VAL A 124 -1.73 -12.43 -0.64
C VAL A 124 -2.38 -13.53 0.19
N VAL A 125 -2.10 -13.55 1.48
CA VAL A 125 -2.45 -14.61 2.41
C VAL A 125 -3.29 -14.03 3.55
N GLU A 126 -4.57 -14.39 3.59
CA GLU A 126 -5.42 -14.11 4.75
C GLU A 126 -5.24 -15.16 5.85
N ILE A 127 -5.70 -14.81 7.06
CA ILE A 127 -5.68 -15.63 8.27
C ILE A 127 -6.23 -17.05 7.98
N ASP A 128 -5.60 -18.08 8.56
CA ASP A 128 -5.99 -19.51 8.48
C ASP A 128 -5.80 -20.24 7.13
N THR A 129 -5.16 -19.63 6.12
CA THR A 129 -4.96 -20.25 4.78
C THR A 129 -3.63 -21.02 4.62
N GLN A 130 -2.88 -21.23 5.71
CA GLN A 130 -1.55 -21.85 5.73
C GLN A 130 -1.41 -23.20 4.96
N PRO A 131 -2.39 -24.14 5.00
CA PRO A 131 -2.28 -25.36 4.20
C PRO A 131 -2.29 -25.10 2.68
N GLY A 132 -3.01 -24.07 2.24
CA GLY A 132 -3.05 -23.66 0.83
C GLY A 132 -1.72 -23.05 0.40
N VAL A 133 -1.17 -22.18 1.24
CA VAL A 133 0.16 -21.59 1.07
C VAL A 133 1.22 -22.68 0.92
N ARG A 134 1.29 -23.64 1.86
CA ARG A 134 2.25 -24.75 1.78
C ARG A 134 2.11 -25.57 0.50
N ALA A 135 0.89 -25.81 0.03
CA ALA A 135 0.66 -26.54 -1.22
C ALA A 135 1.14 -25.77 -2.45
N LEU A 136 0.99 -24.44 -2.46
CA LEU A 136 1.47 -23.56 -3.51
C LEU A 136 3.00 -23.47 -3.53
N LEU A 137 3.62 -23.28 -2.36
CA LEU A 137 5.07 -23.11 -2.20
C LEU A 137 5.87 -24.41 -2.41
N ALA A 138 5.23 -25.57 -2.31
CA ALA A 138 5.85 -26.86 -2.62
C ALA A 138 6.28 -26.99 -4.10
N GLN A 139 5.89 -26.06 -4.96
CA GLN A 139 6.26 -26.05 -6.37
C GLN A 139 7.70 -25.55 -6.57
N PRO A 140 8.61 -26.35 -7.16
CA PRO A 140 10.02 -25.98 -7.28
C PRO A 140 10.29 -24.83 -8.25
N ALA A 141 9.36 -24.56 -9.19
CA ALA A 141 9.47 -23.50 -10.19
C ALA A 141 9.03 -22.13 -9.67
N LEU A 142 8.34 -22.08 -8.52
CA LEU A 142 7.74 -20.85 -8.02
C LEU A 142 8.81 -19.84 -7.59
N ARG A 143 8.65 -18.57 -7.98
CA ARG A 143 9.56 -17.48 -7.62
C ARG A 143 8.73 -16.26 -7.25
N LEU A 144 8.58 -16.01 -5.95
CA LEU A 144 7.80 -14.89 -5.46
C LEU A 144 8.62 -13.60 -5.49
N LEU A 145 7.99 -12.53 -5.96
CA LEU A 145 8.46 -11.14 -5.95
C LEU A 145 7.76 -10.32 -4.87
N ARG A 146 6.47 -10.62 -4.60
CA ARG A 146 5.67 -9.96 -3.55
C ARG A 146 4.96 -10.98 -2.67
N LEU A 147 4.97 -10.74 -1.36
CA LEU A 147 4.21 -11.48 -0.37
C LEU A 147 3.46 -10.49 0.52
N GLU A 148 2.17 -10.72 0.72
CA GLU A 148 1.34 -10.01 1.68
C GLU A 148 0.72 -11.01 2.67
N ALA A 149 1.00 -10.86 3.96
CA ALA A 149 0.55 -11.78 4.99
C ALA A 149 0.69 -11.21 6.40
N ASP A 150 -0.04 -11.75 7.38
CA ASP A 150 0.29 -11.55 8.79
C ASP A 150 1.58 -12.27 9.17
N PHE A 151 2.44 -11.61 9.93
CA PHE A 151 3.70 -12.20 10.34
C PHE A 151 3.50 -13.11 11.55
N SER A 152 3.90 -14.36 11.40
CA SER A 152 3.76 -15.40 12.43
C SER A 152 4.95 -16.36 12.39
N GLU A 153 5.10 -17.14 13.46
CA GLU A 153 6.11 -18.21 13.52
C GLU A 153 5.92 -19.23 12.37
N ASP A 154 4.67 -19.57 12.04
CA ASP A 154 4.36 -20.45 10.91
C ASP A 154 4.82 -19.86 9.57
N LEU A 155 4.65 -18.55 9.36
CA LEU A 155 5.10 -17.87 8.14
C LEU A 155 6.64 -17.84 8.09
N ALA A 156 7.30 -17.47 9.19
CA ALA A 156 8.75 -17.46 9.27
C ALA A 156 9.34 -18.85 8.98
N ALA A 157 8.80 -19.91 9.59
CA ALA A 157 9.19 -21.29 9.32
C ALA A 157 8.90 -21.71 7.87
N THR A 158 7.83 -21.20 7.26
CA THR A 158 7.48 -21.48 5.87
C THR A 158 8.48 -20.84 4.90
N ILE A 159 8.90 -19.59 5.17
CA ILE A 159 9.95 -18.89 4.42
C ILE A 159 11.27 -19.67 4.53
N ASP A 160 11.63 -20.06 5.75
CA ASP A 160 12.85 -20.82 6.04
C ASP A 160 12.88 -22.19 5.36
N ALA A 161 11.72 -22.85 5.25
CA ALA A 161 11.59 -24.15 4.59
C ALA A 161 11.66 -24.09 3.05
N HIS A 162 11.44 -22.92 2.43
CA HIS A 162 11.38 -22.76 0.97
C HIS A 162 12.27 -21.60 0.46
N PRO A 163 13.57 -21.56 0.79
CA PRO A 163 14.41 -20.41 0.53
C PRO A 163 14.52 -20.05 -0.96
N LEU A 164 14.46 -21.05 -1.85
CA LEU A 164 14.51 -20.83 -3.31
C LEU A 164 13.25 -20.13 -3.87
N VAL A 165 12.10 -20.27 -3.21
CA VAL A 165 10.86 -19.60 -3.63
C VAL A 165 10.93 -18.11 -3.30
N PHE A 166 11.54 -17.76 -2.18
CA PHE A 166 11.70 -16.39 -1.68
C PHE A 166 13.02 -15.73 -2.07
N ALA A 167 13.87 -16.41 -2.84
CA ALA A 167 15.18 -15.92 -3.26
C ALA A 167 15.12 -14.63 -4.10
N ASN A 168 13.96 -14.32 -4.71
CA ASN A 168 13.72 -13.11 -5.49
C ASN A 168 12.67 -12.20 -4.84
N LEU A 169 12.33 -12.40 -3.56
CA LEU A 169 11.29 -11.63 -2.88
C LEU A 169 11.76 -10.18 -2.71
N GLU A 170 11.16 -9.25 -3.45
CA GLU A 170 11.51 -7.83 -3.42
C GLU A 170 10.63 -7.03 -2.46
N ARG A 171 9.36 -7.44 -2.30
CA ARG A 171 8.36 -6.74 -1.48
C ARG A 171 7.69 -7.67 -0.48
N LEU A 172 7.69 -7.26 0.78
CA LEU A 172 6.99 -7.92 1.88
C LEU A 172 6.02 -6.93 2.52
N ASP A 173 4.73 -7.20 2.40
CA ASP A 173 3.66 -6.44 3.03
C ASP A 173 3.14 -7.26 4.23
N VAL A 174 3.27 -6.71 5.42
CA VAL A 174 2.85 -7.35 6.67
C VAL A 174 1.59 -6.66 7.16
N GLY A 175 0.49 -7.41 7.24
CA GLY A 175 -0.75 -6.92 7.85
C GLY A 175 -0.51 -6.61 9.32
N SER A 176 -0.39 -7.66 10.13
CA SER A 176 -0.19 -7.53 11.57
C SER A 176 0.95 -8.38 12.12
N ILE A 177 1.63 -7.86 13.15
CA ILE A 177 2.60 -8.56 14.00
C ILE A 177 2.04 -8.65 15.43
N CYS A 178 1.10 -9.59 15.66
CA CYS A 178 0.44 -9.73 16.97
C CYS A 178 1.09 -10.71 17.94
N LYS A 179 1.90 -11.66 17.45
CA LYS A 179 2.38 -12.78 18.24
C LYS A 179 3.89 -12.88 18.16
N PRO A 180 4.57 -13.21 19.28
CA PRO A 180 5.99 -13.46 19.27
C PRO A 180 6.34 -14.56 18.25
N ALA A 181 7.31 -14.27 17.39
CA ALA A 181 7.85 -15.20 16.42
C ALA A 181 9.37 -15.14 16.41
N ALA A 182 10.02 -16.30 16.41
CA ALA A 182 11.46 -16.35 16.25
C ALA A 182 11.83 -16.03 14.79
N VAL A 183 12.36 -14.83 14.55
CA VAL A 183 12.82 -14.44 13.21
C VAL A 183 14.21 -15.00 12.95
N ARG A 184 14.30 -16.05 12.14
CA ARG A 184 15.54 -16.57 11.60
C ARG A 184 15.32 -17.01 10.15
N PHE A 185 16.06 -16.41 9.23
CA PHE A 185 16.10 -16.87 7.84
C PHE A 185 17.41 -17.61 7.61
N SER A 186 17.30 -18.88 7.19
CA SER A 186 18.41 -19.63 6.63
C SER A 186 18.89 -18.97 5.33
N GLN A 187 20.15 -19.19 4.99
CA GLN A 187 20.72 -18.63 3.76
C GLN A 187 20.15 -19.34 2.52
N PRO A 188 19.86 -18.61 1.41
CA PRO A 188 19.96 -17.15 1.28
C PRO A 188 18.83 -16.40 1.99
N VAL A 189 19.17 -15.30 2.66
CA VAL A 189 18.17 -14.36 3.21
C VAL A 189 17.37 -13.74 2.06
N PRO A 190 16.03 -13.63 2.17
CA PRO A 190 15.21 -12.98 1.14
C PRO A 190 15.70 -11.55 0.84
N PRO A 191 15.91 -11.17 -0.43
CA PRO A 191 16.46 -9.87 -0.80
C PRO A 191 15.41 -8.75 -0.78
N VAL A 192 14.62 -8.68 0.30
CA VAL A 192 13.50 -7.74 0.43
C VAL A 192 14.03 -6.32 0.40
N ARG A 193 13.55 -5.53 -0.56
CA ARG A 193 13.85 -4.11 -0.76
C ARG A 193 12.78 -3.21 -0.18
N SER A 194 11.53 -3.63 -0.19
CA SER A 194 10.39 -2.89 0.37
C SER A 194 9.70 -3.71 1.45
N LEU A 195 9.69 -3.20 2.68
CA LEU A 195 8.93 -3.77 3.79
C LEU A 195 7.82 -2.78 4.18
N ARG A 196 6.57 -3.24 4.18
CA ARG A 196 5.43 -2.46 4.68
C ARG A 196 4.80 -3.18 5.85
N ILE A 197 4.46 -2.46 6.90
CA ILE A 197 3.83 -3.01 8.10
C ILE A 197 2.63 -2.13 8.46
N GLN A 198 1.47 -2.72 8.64
CA GLN A 198 0.25 -1.98 8.98
C GLN A 198 0.02 -1.94 10.51
N GLU A 199 0.28 -3.05 11.21
CA GLU A 199 0.07 -3.12 12.66
C GLU A 199 1.21 -3.86 13.36
N VAL A 200 1.65 -3.30 14.49
CA VAL A 200 2.69 -3.91 15.35
C VAL A 200 2.16 -3.97 16.78
N ALA A 201 1.95 -5.19 17.28
CA ALA A 201 1.66 -5.44 18.69
C ALA A 201 2.84 -6.12 19.43
N ASP A 202 3.72 -6.82 18.73
CA ASP A 202 4.96 -7.39 19.28
C ASP A 202 6.21 -6.71 18.69
N VAL A 203 6.80 -5.79 19.45
CA VAL A 203 7.96 -4.99 18.98
C VAL A 203 9.20 -5.87 18.79
N ALA A 204 9.37 -6.91 19.61
CA ALA A 204 10.54 -7.80 19.51
C ALA A 204 10.59 -8.55 18.17
N THR A 205 9.45 -9.08 17.69
CA THR A 205 9.37 -9.73 16.36
C THR A 205 9.58 -8.73 15.25
N PHE A 206 9.02 -7.52 15.37
CA PHE A 206 9.25 -6.44 14.42
C PHE A 206 10.73 -6.08 14.31
N GLU A 207 11.42 -5.84 15.43
CA GLU A 207 12.85 -5.55 15.46
C GLU A 207 13.68 -6.71 14.89
N GLY A 208 13.30 -7.96 15.19
CA GLY A 208 13.92 -9.15 14.64
C GLY A 208 13.80 -9.25 13.11
N LEU A 209 12.60 -8.98 12.58
CA LEU A 209 12.31 -8.97 11.14
C LEU A 209 13.14 -7.91 10.43
N CYS A 210 13.10 -6.68 10.95
CA CYS A 210 13.88 -5.58 10.41
C CYS A 210 15.40 -5.86 10.49
N ALA A 211 15.90 -6.40 11.60
CA ALA A 211 17.32 -6.76 11.73
C ALA A 211 17.74 -7.80 10.68
N ALA A 212 16.91 -8.81 10.43
CA ALA A 212 17.18 -9.85 9.45
C ALA A 212 17.27 -9.31 8.00
N LEU A 213 16.52 -8.24 7.69
CA LEU A 213 16.47 -7.62 6.37
C LEU A 213 17.34 -6.34 6.26
N SER A 214 18.13 -6.03 7.29
CA SER A 214 18.80 -4.73 7.44
C SER A 214 19.72 -4.33 6.28
N THR A 215 20.32 -5.30 5.59
CA THR A 215 21.29 -5.07 4.51
C THR A 215 20.66 -4.95 3.12
N THR A 216 19.36 -5.23 2.98
CA THR A 216 18.63 -5.26 1.70
C THR A 216 17.55 -4.20 1.60
N LEU A 217 17.00 -3.75 2.73
CA LEU A 217 15.91 -2.78 2.75
C LEU A 217 16.32 -1.41 2.18
N VAL A 218 15.48 -0.92 1.28
CA VAL A 218 15.55 0.40 0.63
C VAL A 218 14.34 1.26 0.99
N SER A 219 13.17 0.63 1.18
CA SER A 219 11.92 1.29 1.56
C SER A 219 11.31 0.60 2.78
N LEU A 220 10.87 1.39 3.76
CA LEU A 220 10.24 0.91 4.98
C LEU A 220 8.99 1.73 5.29
N ARG A 221 7.82 1.07 5.36
CA ARG A 221 6.60 1.65 5.93
C ARG A 221 6.34 1.04 7.30
N ILE A 222 6.21 1.90 8.31
CA ILE A 222 5.93 1.50 9.70
C ILE A 222 4.69 2.24 10.23
N PRO A 223 3.88 1.60 11.07
CA PRO A 223 2.82 2.31 11.77
C PRO A 223 3.38 3.13 12.93
N PHE A 224 2.59 4.06 13.44
CA PHE A 224 2.83 4.61 14.77
C PHE A 224 2.60 3.53 15.83
N PHE A 225 3.62 3.29 16.67
CA PHE A 225 3.60 2.19 17.65
C PHE A 225 2.48 2.38 18.69
N PRO A 226 1.67 1.35 19.00
CA PRO A 226 0.67 1.43 20.05
C PRO A 226 1.30 1.56 21.45
N ALA A 227 0.54 2.15 22.38
CA ALA A 227 0.99 2.64 23.69
C ALA A 227 1.68 1.61 24.62
N GLN A 228 1.54 0.32 24.33
CA GLN A 228 1.82 -0.75 25.29
C GLN A 228 3.32 -1.09 25.40
N GLU A 229 4.14 -0.79 24.39
CA GLU A 229 5.58 -1.05 24.40
C GLU A 229 6.37 0.21 24.01
N ARG A 230 6.64 1.05 25.03
CA ARG A 230 7.33 2.36 24.93
C ARG A 230 8.83 2.20 24.70
N ARG A 231 9.26 1.90 23.47
CA ARG A 231 10.67 1.96 23.11
C ARG A 231 10.86 2.61 21.73
N PRO A 232 11.79 3.57 21.61
CA PRO A 232 12.09 4.18 20.32
C PRO A 232 12.72 3.13 19.40
N PHE A 233 12.17 3.00 18.19
CA PHE A 233 12.75 2.15 17.16
C PHE A 233 13.92 2.88 16.50
N HIS A 234 15.12 2.28 16.57
CA HIS A 234 16.34 2.87 16.05
C HIS A 234 16.63 2.44 14.61
N LEU A 235 16.57 3.40 13.69
CA LEU A 235 16.76 3.17 12.26
C LEU A 235 18.22 3.18 11.80
N GLY A 236 19.19 3.52 12.66
CA GLY A 236 20.61 3.63 12.27
C GLY A 236 21.27 2.33 11.77
N ARG A 237 20.56 1.21 11.72
CA ARG A 237 21.04 -0.10 11.27
C ARG A 237 20.75 -0.41 9.79
N PHE A 238 20.09 0.49 9.05
CA PHE A 238 19.69 0.27 7.65
C PHE A 238 20.54 1.12 6.69
N PRO A 239 21.73 0.64 6.24
CA PRO A 239 22.65 1.46 5.45
C PRO A 239 22.11 1.86 4.07
N LYS A 240 21.18 1.07 3.50
CA LYS A 240 20.59 1.29 2.16
C LYS A 240 19.19 1.90 2.20
N LEU A 241 18.68 2.25 3.39
CA LEU A 241 17.33 2.77 3.52
C LEU A 241 17.27 4.18 2.95
N GLU A 242 16.52 4.33 1.86
CA GLU A 242 16.34 5.56 1.11
C GLU A 242 14.99 6.21 1.40
N ARG A 243 13.97 5.40 1.75
CA ARG A 243 12.60 5.85 1.92
C ARG A 243 11.97 5.34 3.19
N ILE A 244 11.30 6.23 3.91
CA ILE A 244 10.51 5.88 5.10
C ILE A 244 9.13 6.49 4.98
N GLU A 245 8.11 5.65 5.19
CA GLU A 245 6.72 6.06 5.38
C GLU A 245 6.31 5.75 6.82
N MET A 246 5.77 6.72 7.54
CA MET A 246 5.18 6.52 8.85
C MET A 246 3.67 6.78 8.76
N ASP A 247 2.86 5.82 9.21
CA ASP A 247 1.39 5.87 9.07
C ASP A 247 0.66 5.78 10.43
N SER A 248 -0.36 6.59 10.64
CA SER A 248 -1.28 6.52 11.79
C SER A 248 -2.50 5.64 11.49
N SER A 249 -2.30 4.37 11.16
CA SER A 249 -3.43 3.46 10.97
C SER A 249 -3.97 2.99 12.32
N ALA A 250 -5.11 3.57 12.73
CA ALA A 250 -6.02 3.19 13.83
C ALA A 250 -6.08 4.14 15.03
N MET A 251 -7.30 4.32 15.54
CA MET A 251 -7.70 5.23 16.63
C MET A 251 -6.79 5.10 17.86
N VAL A 252 -5.91 6.08 18.05
CA VAL A 252 -5.02 6.16 19.20
C VAL A 252 -5.75 6.83 20.37
N ALA A 253 -5.94 6.10 21.47
CA ALA A 253 -6.68 6.55 22.65
C ALA A 253 -5.86 7.33 23.70
N SER A 254 -4.56 7.57 23.54
CA SER A 254 -3.81 8.53 24.38
C SER A 254 -2.46 8.92 23.78
N PHE A 255 -2.30 10.21 23.46
CA PHE A 255 -1.31 10.71 22.49
C PHE A 255 0.06 11.15 23.04
N GLN A 256 0.17 11.60 24.31
CA GLN A 256 1.36 12.37 24.70
C GLN A 256 2.65 11.54 24.83
N ALA A 257 2.58 10.30 25.34
CA ALA A 257 3.76 9.45 25.49
C ALA A 257 4.21 8.80 24.17
N GLN A 258 3.28 8.50 23.26
CA GLN A 258 3.59 7.91 21.95
C GLN A 258 4.30 8.90 21.03
N LEU A 259 4.03 10.19 21.21
CA LEU A 259 4.68 11.23 20.44
C LEU A 259 6.19 11.28 20.67
N GLU A 260 6.64 11.15 21.92
CA GLU A 260 8.08 11.17 22.23
C GLU A 260 8.79 10.03 21.50
N ASP A 261 8.16 8.87 21.40
CA ASP A 261 8.67 7.72 20.66
C ASP A 261 8.68 7.99 19.14
N ILE A 262 7.62 8.57 18.57
CA ILE A 262 7.58 8.97 17.15
C ILE A 262 8.69 9.97 16.84
N ILE A 263 8.81 11.04 17.63
CA ILE A 263 9.84 12.07 17.48
C ILE A 263 11.23 11.46 17.64
N SER A 264 11.40 10.55 18.61
CA SER A 264 12.68 9.86 18.84
C SER A 264 13.06 8.96 17.65
N THR A 265 12.11 8.21 17.10
CA THR A 265 12.30 7.41 15.89
C THR A 265 12.63 8.29 14.69
N MET A 266 11.91 9.40 14.47
CA MET A 266 12.20 10.38 13.42
C MET A 266 13.62 10.97 13.58
N ARG A 267 14.00 11.38 14.78
CA ARG A 267 15.36 11.88 15.06
C ARG A 267 16.43 10.82 14.77
N SER A 268 16.13 9.53 14.99
CA SER A 268 17.06 8.46 14.67
C SER A 268 17.33 8.33 13.16
N MET A 269 16.40 8.78 12.30
CA MET A 269 16.57 8.79 10.84
C MET A 269 17.70 9.72 10.38
N ALA A 270 18.08 10.71 11.20
CA ALA A 270 19.24 11.55 10.92
C ALA A 270 20.56 10.75 10.80
N THR A 271 20.61 9.53 11.35
CA THR A 271 21.77 8.64 11.26
C THR A 271 21.83 7.82 9.97
N LEU A 272 20.78 7.85 9.14
CA LEU A 272 20.70 7.11 7.89
C LEU A 272 21.47 7.83 6.76
N PRO A 273 22.50 7.19 6.18
CA PRO A 273 23.35 7.84 5.18
C PRO A 273 22.65 7.99 3.81
N SER A 274 21.74 7.07 3.49
CA SER A 274 21.10 6.99 2.17
C SER A 274 19.68 7.59 2.14
N LEU A 275 19.18 8.06 3.28
CA LEU A 275 17.80 8.54 3.39
C LEU A 275 17.57 9.77 2.51
N ALA A 276 16.61 9.65 1.59
CA ALA A 276 16.24 10.68 0.64
C ALA A 276 14.76 11.09 0.74
N ALA A 277 13.86 10.19 1.15
CA ALA A 277 12.43 10.46 1.20
C ALA A 277 11.82 10.12 2.58
N LEU A 278 10.98 11.02 3.07
CA LEU A 278 10.15 10.82 4.26
C LEU A 278 8.69 11.15 3.93
N GLU A 279 7.80 10.20 4.18
CA GLU A 279 6.35 10.41 4.14
C GLU A 279 5.76 10.26 5.55
N LEU A 280 4.98 11.25 5.95
CA LEU A 280 4.19 11.22 7.18
C LEU A 280 2.72 11.20 6.78
N ARG A 281 2.06 10.08 7.04
CA ARG A 281 0.65 9.84 6.74
C ARG A 281 -0.14 9.69 8.02
N GLY A 282 -1.24 10.40 8.14
CA GLY A 282 -2.16 10.21 9.26
C GLY A 282 -2.87 11.46 9.75
N THR A 283 -3.77 11.22 10.69
CA THR A 283 -4.52 12.25 11.40
C THR A 283 -4.14 12.21 12.87
N LEU A 284 -3.47 13.26 13.35
CA LEU A 284 -3.24 13.42 14.78
C LEU A 284 -4.49 14.07 15.37
N LEU A 285 -5.37 13.27 15.96
CA LEU A 285 -6.53 13.77 16.70
C LEU A 285 -6.17 13.82 18.19
N VAL A 286 -5.98 15.03 18.73
CA VAL A 286 -5.78 15.20 20.16
C VAL A 286 -7.14 15.34 20.83
N SER A 287 -7.69 14.23 21.32
CA SER A 287 -8.90 14.30 22.13
C SER A 287 -8.61 15.01 23.46
N ALA A 288 -9.19 16.20 23.63
CA ALA A 288 -9.10 16.98 24.86
C ALA A 288 -9.87 16.32 26.04
N THR A 289 -10.62 15.24 25.80
CA THR A 289 -11.59 14.68 26.76
C THR A 289 -11.32 13.23 27.20
N ALA A 290 -10.17 12.63 26.87
CA ALA A 290 -9.82 11.34 27.45
C ALA A 290 -9.36 11.49 28.91
N ARG A 291 -10.31 11.76 29.83
CA ARG A 291 -10.13 11.42 31.25
C ARG A 291 -9.93 9.90 31.30
N GLU A 292 -8.77 9.48 31.79
CA GLU A 292 -8.46 8.09 32.08
C GLU A 292 -9.66 7.44 32.82
N GLY A 293 -10.32 6.48 32.16
CA GLY A 293 -11.36 5.64 32.78
C GLY A 293 -12.80 5.76 32.27
N SER A 294 -13.11 6.52 31.22
CA SER A 294 -14.47 6.52 30.65
C SER A 294 -14.67 5.36 29.65
N LEU A 295 -15.54 4.41 29.99
CA LEU A 295 -15.86 3.19 29.23
C LEU A 295 -17.08 3.33 28.29
N LEU A 296 -17.47 4.54 27.89
CA LEU A 296 -18.62 4.73 27.00
C LEU A 296 -18.30 5.59 25.77
N PRO A 297 -18.74 5.16 24.56
CA PRO A 297 -18.67 5.99 23.36
C PRO A 297 -19.80 7.02 23.42
N GLU A 298 -19.56 8.19 24.00
CA GLU A 298 -20.47 9.31 23.86
C GLU A 298 -20.35 9.90 22.44
N ILE A 299 -21.41 9.73 21.66
CA ILE A 299 -21.63 10.37 20.37
C ILE A 299 -21.92 11.87 20.65
N ILE A 300 -20.87 12.63 20.91
CA ILE A 300 -20.91 14.10 20.86
C ILE A 300 -20.38 14.48 19.46
N PRO A 301 -21.05 15.40 18.73
CA PRO A 301 -20.49 15.91 17.47
C PRO A 301 -19.13 16.53 17.77
N ALA A 302 -18.07 15.92 17.25
CA ALA A 302 -16.69 16.33 17.49
C ALA A 302 -16.53 17.83 17.18
N SER A 303 -16.36 18.63 18.23
CA SER A 303 -15.73 19.94 18.10
C SER A 303 -14.39 19.74 17.43
N GLN A 304 -14.09 20.52 16.37
CA GLN A 304 -12.83 20.44 15.61
C GLN A 304 -11.64 20.34 16.57
N GLU A 305 -11.08 19.13 16.69
CA GLU A 305 -9.92 18.86 17.52
C GLU A 305 -8.69 19.41 16.80
N GLU A 306 -8.10 20.50 17.32
CA GLU A 306 -6.89 21.09 16.74
C GLU A 306 -5.63 20.42 17.31
N VAL A 307 -4.70 20.04 16.43
CA VAL A 307 -3.33 19.66 16.81
C VAL A 307 -2.68 20.85 17.54
N PRO A 308 -2.15 20.69 18.76
CA PRO A 308 -1.42 21.76 19.44
C PRO A 308 -0.23 22.26 18.59
N SER A 309 0.02 23.57 18.53
CA SER A 309 1.14 24.11 17.72
C SER A 309 2.50 23.56 18.17
N SER A 310 2.73 23.43 19.49
CA SER A 310 3.97 22.82 20.02
C SER A 310 4.20 21.38 19.55
N LEU A 311 3.13 20.64 19.27
CA LEU A 311 3.19 19.27 18.76
C LEU A 311 3.63 19.25 17.30
N SER A 312 2.94 20.05 16.50
CA SER A 312 3.21 20.23 15.07
C SER A 312 4.64 20.73 14.83
N GLU A 313 5.10 21.72 15.59
CA GLU A 313 6.50 22.19 15.56
C GLU A 313 7.50 21.09 15.90
N ALA A 314 7.24 20.29 16.93
CA ALA A 314 8.16 19.25 17.38
C ALA A 314 8.32 18.10 16.36
N ILE A 315 7.26 17.79 15.61
CA ILE A 315 7.29 16.82 14.51
C ILE A 315 8.10 17.37 13.32
N LEU A 316 7.82 18.62 12.93
CA LEU A 316 8.54 19.29 11.84
C LEU A 316 10.04 19.47 12.16
N ASP A 317 10.37 19.75 13.42
CA ASP A 317 11.75 19.82 13.92
C ASP A 317 12.48 18.46 13.91
N ALA A 318 11.73 17.36 13.95
CA ALA A 318 12.30 16.01 13.92
C ALA A 318 12.59 15.52 12.49
N VAL A 319 12.15 16.25 11.46
CA VAL A 319 12.39 15.92 10.06
C VAL A 319 13.90 15.97 9.76
N PRO A 320 14.50 14.90 9.21
CA PRO A 320 15.94 14.85 8.97
C PRO A 320 16.38 15.84 7.90
N SER A 321 17.45 16.60 8.16
CA SER A 321 17.93 17.66 7.25
C SER A 321 18.48 17.14 5.91
N GLN A 322 18.85 15.87 5.80
CA GLN A 322 19.45 15.31 4.58
C GLN A 322 18.45 14.93 3.49
N ILE A 323 17.14 14.91 3.80
CA ILE A 323 16.11 14.47 2.85
C ILE A 323 15.99 15.41 1.65
N ARG A 324 15.51 14.85 0.55
CA ARG A 324 15.18 15.54 -0.70
C ARG A 324 13.68 15.56 -0.97
N HIS A 325 12.94 14.59 -0.45
CA HIS A 325 11.50 14.48 -0.64
C HIS A 325 10.80 14.40 0.71
N LEU A 326 9.83 15.28 0.92
CA LEU A 326 8.97 15.29 2.10
C LEU A 326 7.51 15.24 1.66
N SER A 327 6.78 14.21 2.09
CA SER A 327 5.35 14.08 1.88
C SER A 327 4.59 14.19 3.20
N LEU A 328 3.61 15.10 3.26
CA LEU A 328 2.76 15.31 4.42
C LEU A 328 1.31 15.02 4.01
N VAL A 329 0.73 13.94 4.52
CA VAL A 329 -0.60 13.46 4.15
C VAL A 329 -1.51 13.40 5.37
N GLY A 330 -2.61 14.14 5.35
CA GLY A 330 -3.58 14.20 6.44
C GLY A 330 -3.44 15.45 7.31
N THR A 331 -3.81 15.35 8.60
CA THR A 331 -3.86 16.48 9.55
C THR A 331 -2.71 16.50 10.55
N CYS A 332 -1.61 15.80 10.26
CA CYS A 332 -0.51 15.61 11.21
C CYS A 332 0.14 16.95 11.67
N PRO A 333 0.68 17.82 10.79
CA PRO A 333 1.07 19.17 11.18
C PRO A 333 0.03 20.23 10.78
N ARG A 334 -0.09 21.31 11.58
CA ARG A 334 -0.95 22.46 11.25
C ARG A 334 -0.38 23.22 10.05
N THR A 335 -1.27 23.76 9.21
CA THR A 335 -0.87 24.54 8.04
C THR A 335 0.07 25.71 8.38
N ASP A 336 -0.22 26.49 9.44
CA ASP A 336 0.60 27.65 9.83
C ASP A 336 2.01 27.25 10.27
N ASP A 337 2.16 26.15 11.01
CA ASP A 337 3.47 25.67 11.44
C ASP A 337 4.26 25.08 10.25
N VAL A 338 3.58 24.40 9.31
CA VAL A 338 4.21 23.95 8.05
C VAL A 338 4.74 25.15 7.26
N MET A 339 3.96 26.23 7.15
CA MET A 339 4.40 27.46 6.49
C MET A 339 5.62 28.06 7.19
N ALA A 340 5.58 28.18 8.52
CA ALA A 340 6.69 28.71 9.31
C ALA A 340 7.95 27.84 9.18
N TYR A 341 7.80 26.52 9.18
CA TYR A 341 8.89 25.56 8.97
C TYR A 341 9.54 25.70 7.59
N LEU A 342 8.73 25.78 6.53
CA LEU A 342 9.23 25.92 5.14
C LEU A 342 9.88 27.28 4.86
N LEU A 343 9.44 28.34 5.56
CA LEU A 343 10.07 29.67 5.50
C LEU A 343 11.29 29.79 6.43
N GLY A 344 11.37 28.93 7.44
CA GLY A 344 12.35 28.99 8.50
C GLY A 344 13.69 28.34 8.16
N PRO A 345 14.71 28.54 9.02
CA PRO A 345 16.05 27.98 8.82
C PRO A 345 16.14 26.47 9.05
N ARG A 346 15.06 25.85 9.57
CA ARG A 346 15.00 24.41 9.89
C ARG A 346 14.53 23.55 8.72
N ARG A 347 14.07 24.16 7.63
CA ARG A 347 13.76 23.46 6.38
C ARG A 347 14.98 22.64 5.91
N PRO A 348 14.80 21.41 5.41
CA PRO A 348 15.91 20.64 4.87
C PRO A 348 16.55 21.42 3.71
N PRO A 349 17.87 21.69 3.75
CA PRO A 349 18.52 22.55 2.76
C PRO A 349 18.57 21.94 1.35
N LYS A 350 18.38 20.62 1.23
CA LYS A 350 18.39 19.87 -0.03
C LYS A 350 17.00 19.39 -0.46
N LEU A 351 15.94 19.96 0.12
CA LEU A 351 14.58 19.60 -0.26
C LEU A 351 14.36 19.95 -1.74
N GLU A 352 13.92 18.98 -2.53
CA GLU A 352 13.62 19.06 -3.96
C GLU A 352 12.11 18.92 -4.21
N THR A 353 11.41 18.09 -3.42
CA THR A 353 9.97 17.85 -3.59
C THR A 353 9.22 17.94 -2.28
N LEU A 354 8.08 18.63 -2.31
CA LEU A 354 7.10 18.69 -1.24
C LEU A 354 5.77 18.10 -1.71
N GLY A 355 5.42 16.92 -1.20
CA GLY A 355 4.11 16.30 -1.40
C GLY A 355 3.13 16.77 -0.33
N LEU A 356 1.97 17.27 -0.74
CA LEU A 356 0.86 17.62 0.16
C LEU A 356 -0.36 16.76 -0.18
N GLY A 357 -0.97 16.13 0.82
CA GLY A 357 -2.16 15.30 0.68
C GLY A 357 -3.25 15.65 1.69
N GLY A 358 -4.51 15.34 1.37
CA GLY A 358 -5.66 15.58 2.26
C GLY A 358 -5.93 17.08 2.52
N ASP A 359 -6.13 17.43 3.78
CA ASP A 359 -6.47 18.80 4.19
C ASP A 359 -5.35 19.81 3.88
N LEU A 360 -4.08 19.39 3.99
CA LEU A 360 -2.93 20.20 3.61
C LEU A 360 -2.90 20.49 2.11
N ASP A 361 -3.32 19.54 1.27
CA ASP A 361 -3.41 19.80 -0.17
C ASP A 361 -4.53 20.81 -0.48
N CYS A 362 -5.68 20.67 0.18
CA CYS A 362 -6.81 21.56 -0.02
C CYS A 362 -6.52 23.00 0.44
N THR A 363 -5.79 23.16 1.54
CA THR A 363 -5.50 24.46 2.16
C THR A 363 -4.22 25.13 1.64
N LEU A 364 -3.17 24.36 1.41
CA LEU A 364 -1.85 24.86 1.03
C LEU A 364 -1.46 24.45 -0.40
N GLY A 365 -1.60 23.17 -0.74
CA GLY A 365 -1.17 22.63 -2.04
C GLY A 365 -1.85 23.32 -3.23
N LYS A 366 -3.18 23.45 -3.19
CA LYS A 366 -3.94 24.14 -4.24
C LYS A 366 -3.55 25.62 -4.37
N VAL A 367 -3.31 26.31 -3.25
CA VAL A 367 -2.91 27.72 -3.25
C VAL A 367 -1.55 27.88 -3.92
N LEU A 368 -0.59 27.04 -3.56
CA LEU A 368 0.77 27.08 -4.10
C LEU A 368 0.83 26.69 -5.58
N ARG A 369 0.10 25.65 -6.01
CA ARG A 369 0.13 25.16 -7.40
C ARG A 369 -0.66 26.05 -8.37
N TYR A 370 -1.86 26.50 -8.00
CA TYR A 370 -2.78 27.16 -8.94
C TYR A 370 -2.76 28.69 -8.88
N TYR A 371 -2.43 29.27 -7.72
CA TYR A 371 -2.54 30.71 -7.51
C TYR A 371 -1.18 31.43 -7.47
N GLY A 372 -0.07 30.68 -7.60
CA GLY A 372 1.24 31.19 -8.04
C GLY A 372 1.66 32.52 -7.44
N GLY A 373 1.63 32.67 -6.11
CA GLY A 373 2.06 33.88 -5.42
C GLY A 373 1.29 35.17 -5.73
N ALA A 374 0.20 35.12 -6.50
CA ALA A 374 -0.64 36.29 -6.83
C ALA A 374 -1.39 36.85 -5.62
N VAL A 375 -1.44 36.08 -4.52
CA VAL A 375 -1.98 36.50 -3.24
C VAL A 375 -0.84 37.10 -2.41
N GLY A 376 -0.81 38.43 -2.29
CA GLY A 376 0.08 39.09 -1.34
C GLY A 376 -0.10 38.53 0.09
N GLY A 377 0.95 38.62 0.92
CA GLY A 377 0.93 38.05 2.27
C GLY A 377 1.72 36.73 2.38
N PRO A 378 1.42 35.87 3.38
CA PRO A 378 2.30 34.76 3.77
C PRO A 378 2.38 33.64 2.71
N TYR A 379 1.32 33.40 1.94
CA TYR A 379 1.31 32.41 0.86
C TYR A 379 2.16 32.83 -0.35
N GLY A 380 2.15 34.12 -0.71
CA GLY A 380 3.03 34.65 -1.75
C GLY A 380 4.50 34.59 -1.35
N ALA A 381 4.82 34.90 -0.09
CA ALA A 381 6.17 34.75 0.45
C ALA A 381 6.65 33.29 0.42
N LEU A 382 5.77 32.34 0.75
CA LEU A 382 6.07 30.91 0.68
C LEU A 382 6.29 30.44 -0.77
N ALA A 383 5.39 30.76 -1.69
CA ALA A 383 5.53 30.41 -3.11
C ALA A 383 6.87 30.92 -3.68
N ALA A 384 7.19 32.20 -3.46
CA ALA A 384 8.46 32.77 -3.89
C ALA A 384 9.69 32.14 -3.19
N THR A 385 9.53 31.60 -1.98
CA THR A 385 10.62 30.92 -1.26
C THR A 385 10.84 29.49 -1.76
N LEU A 386 9.77 28.78 -2.09
CA LEU A 386 9.84 27.45 -2.69
C LEU A 386 10.39 27.52 -4.12
N GLU A 387 9.93 28.47 -4.92
CA GLU A 387 10.43 28.71 -6.29
C GLU A 387 11.92 29.08 -6.30
N ARG A 388 12.36 30.00 -5.43
CA ARG A 388 13.80 30.35 -5.30
C ARG A 388 14.66 29.18 -4.83
N ALA A 389 14.07 28.21 -4.14
CA ALA A 389 14.76 27.01 -3.66
C ALA A 389 14.64 25.83 -4.63
N ASP A 390 13.98 26.01 -5.79
CA ASP A 390 13.71 24.96 -6.78
C ASP A 390 12.96 23.76 -6.20
N ILE A 391 12.00 24.02 -5.29
CA ILE A 391 11.18 22.99 -4.65
C ILE A 391 9.91 22.78 -5.45
N GLN A 392 9.72 21.57 -5.98
CA GLN A 392 8.49 21.18 -6.66
C GLN A 392 7.41 20.81 -5.64
N VAL A 393 6.24 21.44 -5.74
CA VAL A 393 5.06 21.10 -4.93
C VAL A 393 4.13 20.21 -5.74
N VAL A 394 3.79 19.04 -5.19
CA VAL A 394 3.00 18.00 -5.86
C VAL A 394 1.85 17.52 -4.98
N SER A 395 0.77 17.02 -5.60
CA SER A 395 -0.29 16.33 -4.86
C SER A 395 0.15 14.91 -4.57
N VAL A 396 -0.02 14.43 -3.33
CA VAL A 396 0.33 13.02 -3.03
C VAL A 396 -0.60 12.03 -3.73
N ASP A 397 -1.84 12.42 -4.02
CA ASP A 397 -2.77 11.59 -4.81
C ASP A 397 -2.30 11.42 -6.28
N GLU A 398 -1.44 12.30 -6.77
CA GLU A 398 -0.80 12.20 -8.09
C GLU A 398 0.51 11.39 -8.06
N LEU A 399 1.05 11.10 -6.87
CA LEU A 399 2.30 10.34 -6.67
C LEU A 399 2.08 8.86 -6.38
N ALA A 400 0.83 8.41 -6.20
CA ALA A 400 0.49 7.07 -5.70
C ALA A 400 1.04 5.92 -6.58
N ASP A 401 1.38 6.19 -7.84
CA ASP A 401 1.86 5.18 -8.79
C ASP A 401 3.35 5.28 -9.16
N GLU A 402 4.10 6.28 -8.68
CA GLU A 402 5.51 6.49 -9.10
C GLU A 402 6.52 6.79 -7.98
N TRP A 403 6.47 6.13 -6.80
CA TRP A 403 7.55 6.23 -5.79
C TRP A 403 7.98 4.90 -5.16
#